data_AF-A0A6P8XXP5-F1
#
_entry.id   AF-A0A6P8XXP5-F1
#
_cell.length_a   1.000
_cell.length_b   1.000
_cell.length_c   1.000
_cell.angle_alpha   90.00
_cell.angle_beta   90.00
_cell.angle_gamma   90.00
#
_symmetry.space_group_name_H-M   'P 1'
#
loop_
_entity.id
_entity.type
_entity.pdbx_description
1 polymer ?
#
loop_
_entity_poly.entity_id
_entity_poly.type
_entity_poly.pdbx_seq_one_letter_code
_entity_poly.pdbx_strand_id
1 'polypeptide(L)'
;MYFLSVVPQCFHFTWIGPYENKSNLPKENCDSRVGDFNGIPCEMPLVATTNDTVPDVKALWQNNTLNREHYLCQMSPGYSCVKYSYIFKGGIQNITYMCAKVNSSNGCFRQRHSTGMQVEACVCTSKVGLIPCNVGSTTTTTTRNHILGLALAFYGVFNMFIIVK
;
A
#
# COMPACT_ATOMS: atom_id res chain seq x y z
N MET A 1 -7.54 4.99 26.98
CA MET A 1 -7.02 6.37 26.95
C MET A 1 -6.25 6.50 25.64
N TYR A 2 -6.80 7.23 24.66
CA TYR A 2 -6.17 7.36 23.33
C TYR A 2 -4.97 8.29 23.43
N PHE A 3 -3.75 7.77 23.25
CA PHE A 3 -2.63 8.61 22.86
C PHE A 3 -2.91 9.06 21.42
N LEU A 4 -3.51 10.24 21.27
CA LEU A 4 -3.53 10.91 19.98
C LEU A 4 -2.09 11.32 19.68
N SER A 5 -1.42 10.54 18.83
CA SER A 5 -0.13 10.93 18.27
C SER A 5 -0.26 12.35 17.72
N VAL A 6 0.59 13.27 18.19
CA VAL A 6 0.67 14.65 17.68
C VAL A 6 1.36 14.74 16.31
N VAL A 7 1.91 13.62 15.84
CA VAL A 7 2.61 13.50 14.54
C VAL A 7 1.94 12.45 13.64
N PRO A 8 1.98 12.61 12.31
CA PRO A 8 1.54 11.57 11.39
C PRO A 8 2.42 10.31 11.55
N GLN A 9 1.83 9.13 11.32
CA GLN A 9 2.51 7.85 11.45
C GLN A 9 2.42 7.03 10.16
N CYS A 10 3.40 6.15 9.94
CA CYS A 10 3.38 5.12 8.91
C CYS A 10 3.39 3.73 9.56
N PHE A 11 2.81 2.72 8.89
CA PHE A 11 3.18 1.34 9.21
C PHE A 11 4.67 1.12 8.95
N HIS A 12 5.30 0.38 9.85
CA HIS A 12 6.73 0.13 9.90
C HIS A 12 7.00 -1.31 10.34
N PHE A 13 7.12 -2.22 9.37
CA PHE A 13 7.43 -3.64 9.57
C PHE A 13 7.56 -4.36 8.22
N THR A 14 8.07 -5.58 8.22
CA THR A 14 8.15 -6.43 7.02
C THR A 14 7.26 -7.64 7.17
N TRP A 15 6.28 -7.78 6.27
CA TRP A 15 5.60 -9.04 6.05
C TRP A 15 6.44 -9.92 5.13
N ILE A 16 6.94 -11.03 5.67
CA ILE A 16 7.92 -11.89 4.99
C ILE A 16 7.31 -12.83 3.95
N GLY A 17 5.99 -12.80 3.78
CA GLY A 17 5.29 -13.66 2.85
C GLY A 17 4.75 -14.96 3.47
N PRO A 18 4.35 -15.90 2.60
CA PRO A 18 4.15 -17.30 2.98
C PRO A 18 5.43 -17.85 3.61
N TYR A 19 5.36 -18.23 4.87
CA TYR A 19 6.54 -18.70 5.61
C TYR A 19 6.20 -19.94 6.42
N GLU A 20 6.86 -21.06 6.13
CA GLU A 20 6.52 -22.34 6.77
C GLU A 20 6.91 -22.36 8.26
N ASN A 21 8.08 -21.83 8.60
CA ASN A 21 8.62 -21.93 9.96
C ASN A 21 8.28 -20.71 10.83
N LYS A 22 6.99 -20.35 10.91
CA LYS A 22 6.47 -19.18 11.66
C LYS A 22 6.97 -19.13 13.11
N SER A 23 7.20 -20.28 13.74
CA SER A 23 7.71 -20.41 15.11
C SER A 23 9.13 -19.86 15.29
N ASN A 24 9.94 -19.81 14.23
CA ASN A 24 11.31 -19.29 14.29
C ASN A 24 11.39 -17.78 14.06
N LEU A 25 10.32 -17.16 13.55
CA LEU A 25 10.27 -15.74 13.20
C LEU A 25 10.78 -14.79 14.31
N PRO A 26 10.48 -15.00 15.61
CA PRO A 26 10.98 -14.12 16.67
C PRO A 26 12.51 -14.13 16.85
N LYS A 27 13.21 -15.14 16.31
CA LYS A 27 14.68 -15.27 16.37
C LYS A 27 15.37 -14.70 15.14
N GLU A 28 14.61 -14.28 14.15
CA GLU A 28 15.13 -13.83 12.87
C GLU A 28 15.05 -12.32 12.74
N ASN A 29 15.94 -11.76 11.94
CA ASN A 29 16.01 -10.33 11.67
C ASN A 29 16.27 -10.08 10.17
N CYS A 30 16.28 -8.82 9.77
CA CYS A 30 16.55 -8.44 8.38
C CYS A 30 17.95 -8.89 7.92
N ASP A 31 18.96 -8.83 8.81
CA ASP A 31 20.34 -9.21 8.47
C ASP A 31 20.49 -10.71 8.21
N SER A 32 19.77 -11.56 8.95
CA SER A 32 19.76 -13.01 8.74
C SER A 32 19.05 -13.42 7.44
N ARG A 33 18.28 -12.50 6.85
CA ARG A 33 17.49 -12.71 5.63
C ARG A 33 17.97 -11.88 4.43
N VAL A 34 19.20 -11.39 4.45
CA VAL A 34 19.77 -10.58 3.36
C VAL A 34 19.64 -11.24 1.98
N GLY A 35 19.70 -12.58 1.89
CA GLY A 35 19.48 -13.31 0.64
C GLY A 35 18.04 -13.23 0.11
N ASP A 36 17.06 -13.33 1.01
CA ASP A 36 15.62 -13.27 0.70
C ASP A 36 15.18 -11.83 0.36
N PHE A 37 15.89 -10.85 0.91
CA PHE A 37 15.63 -9.42 0.74
C PHE A 37 16.66 -8.72 -0.15
N ASN A 38 17.44 -9.44 -0.96
CA ASN A 38 18.45 -8.79 -1.79
C ASN A 38 17.79 -7.85 -2.80
N GLY A 39 17.97 -6.53 -2.60
CA GLY A 39 17.30 -5.48 -3.38
C GLY A 39 15.88 -5.11 -2.92
N ILE A 40 15.39 -5.70 -1.83
CA ILE A 40 14.08 -5.41 -1.21
C ILE A 40 14.34 -4.77 0.16
N PRO A 41 13.79 -3.57 0.46
CA PRO A 41 13.90 -2.99 1.79
C PRO A 41 13.36 -3.94 2.85
N CYS A 42 13.99 -4.00 4.03
CA CYS A 42 13.51 -4.79 5.16
C CYS A 42 13.53 -3.92 6.41
N GLU A 43 12.39 -3.86 7.09
CA GLU A 43 12.18 -3.19 8.37
C GLU A 43 11.70 -4.16 9.44
N MET A 44 12.21 -3.99 10.66
CA MET A 44 11.75 -4.74 11.82
C MET A 44 10.44 -4.14 12.39
N PRO A 45 9.57 -4.96 13.00
CA PRO A 45 9.68 -6.41 13.15
C PRO A 45 9.34 -7.19 11.87
N LEU A 46 9.77 -8.44 11.82
CA LEU A 46 9.30 -9.39 10.81
C LEU A 46 7.94 -9.97 11.24
N VAL A 47 7.01 -10.05 10.29
CA VAL A 47 5.63 -10.50 10.51
C VAL A 47 5.29 -11.59 9.49
N ALA A 48 4.64 -12.65 9.96
CA ALA A 48 4.01 -13.67 9.13
C ALA A 48 2.55 -13.82 9.54
N THR A 49 1.68 -14.07 8.57
CA THR A 49 0.25 -14.33 8.79
C THR A 49 0.02 -15.83 8.90
N THR A 50 -0.93 -16.25 9.73
CA THR A 50 -1.20 -17.68 9.94
C THR A 50 -1.63 -18.39 8.65
N ASN A 51 -2.39 -17.71 7.80
CA ASN A 51 -2.92 -18.20 6.53
C ASN A 51 -2.07 -17.83 5.31
N ASP A 52 -0.86 -17.30 5.50
CA ASP A 52 0.07 -16.92 4.43
C ASP A 52 -0.47 -15.84 3.46
N THR A 53 -1.51 -15.11 3.87
CA THR A 53 -2.06 -13.99 3.11
C THR A 53 -1.45 -12.66 3.55
N VAL A 54 -1.55 -11.63 2.71
CA VAL A 54 -1.11 -10.27 3.09
C VAL A 54 -1.84 -9.84 4.37
N PRO A 55 -1.14 -9.27 5.37
CA PRO A 55 -1.76 -8.87 6.62
C PRO A 55 -2.82 -7.78 6.41
N ASP A 56 -3.94 -7.93 7.11
CA ASP A 56 -4.92 -6.85 7.23
C ASP A 56 -4.40 -5.79 8.23
N VAL A 57 -3.67 -4.83 7.69
CA VAL A 57 -3.11 -3.71 8.45
C VAL A 57 -4.18 -2.79 9.03
N LYS A 58 -5.41 -2.79 8.51
CA LYS A 58 -6.52 -2.05 9.12
C LYS A 58 -6.97 -2.73 10.41
N ALA A 59 -7.07 -4.06 10.40
CA ALA A 59 -7.33 -4.83 11.62
C ALA A 59 -6.20 -4.63 12.66
N LEU A 60 -4.94 -4.57 12.20
CA LEU A 60 -3.78 -4.28 13.06
C LEU A 60 -3.90 -2.90 13.73
N TRP A 61 -4.36 -1.88 12.99
CA TRP A 61 -4.60 -0.53 13.54
C TRP A 61 -5.77 -0.48 14.54
N GLN A 62 -6.84 -1.21 14.28
CA GLN A 62 -8.03 -1.23 15.12
C GLN A 62 -7.86 -2.07 16.39
N ASN A 63 -6.89 -2.98 16.39
CA ASN A 63 -6.64 -3.84 17.53
C ASN A 63 -5.89 -3.09 18.65
N ASN A 64 -6.62 -2.78 19.71
CA ASN A 64 -6.09 -2.05 20.87
C ASN A 64 -5.27 -2.91 21.84
N THR A 65 -5.22 -4.24 21.66
CA THR A 65 -4.41 -5.14 22.51
C THR A 65 -2.99 -5.34 21.97
N LEU A 66 -2.74 -4.99 20.70
CA LEU A 66 -1.41 -5.02 20.11
C LEU A 66 -0.60 -3.79 20.53
N ASN A 67 0.70 -4.00 20.77
CA ASN A 67 1.65 -2.89 20.91
C ASN A 67 1.86 -2.22 19.56
N ARG A 68 0.94 -1.31 19.20
CA ARG A 68 0.93 -0.62 17.90
C ARG A 68 2.20 0.19 17.65
N GLU A 69 2.80 0.76 18.70
CA GLU A 69 4.04 1.54 18.56
C GLU A 69 5.20 0.69 18.02
N HIS A 70 5.16 -0.62 18.21
CA HIS A 70 6.15 -1.54 17.67
C HIS A 70 6.05 -1.75 16.15
N TYR A 71 4.91 -1.39 15.53
CA TYR A 71 4.64 -1.56 14.09
C TYR A 71 4.46 -0.23 13.37
N LEU A 72 4.82 0.88 14.03
CA LEU A 72 4.61 2.23 13.53
C LEU A 72 5.91 3.03 13.64
N CYS A 73 6.13 3.92 12.67
CA CYS A 73 7.15 4.96 12.75
C CYS A 73 6.48 6.33 12.71
N GLN A 74 7.07 7.30 13.42
CA GLN A 74 6.67 8.70 13.34
C GLN A 74 7.24 9.34 12.08
N MET A 75 6.41 10.08 11.33
CA MET A 75 6.87 10.80 10.16
C MET A 75 7.68 12.04 10.56
N SER A 76 8.94 12.07 10.15
CA SER A 76 9.78 13.26 10.23
C SER A 76 9.67 14.11 8.96
N PRO A 77 9.99 15.42 9.00
CA PRO A 77 10.00 16.26 7.80
C PRO A 77 10.82 15.64 6.67
N GLY A 78 10.25 15.58 5.47
CA GLY A 78 10.88 14.98 4.28
C GLY A 78 10.73 13.44 4.16
N TYR A 79 10.12 12.78 5.13
CA TYR A 79 9.76 11.37 5.03
C TYR A 79 8.32 11.20 4.52
N SER A 80 8.08 10.11 3.82
CA SER A 80 6.77 9.66 3.36
C SER A 80 6.54 8.21 3.80
N CYS A 81 5.27 7.83 3.89
CA CYS A 81 4.93 6.43 4.11
C CYS A 81 5.08 5.67 2.80
N VAL A 82 5.78 4.54 2.88
CA VAL A 82 6.01 3.67 1.73
C VAL A 82 5.44 2.28 2.04
N LYS A 83 4.79 1.70 1.02
CA LYS A 83 4.51 0.27 0.93
C LYS A 83 5.29 -0.27 -0.27
N TYR A 84 6.28 -1.10 0.01
CA TYR A 84 7.12 -1.74 -0.99
C TYR A 84 6.72 -3.20 -1.11
N SER A 85 6.21 -3.61 -2.27
CA SER A 85 5.70 -4.96 -2.50
C SER A 85 6.56 -5.67 -3.55
N TYR A 86 7.04 -6.85 -3.22
CA TYR A 86 7.74 -7.73 -4.16
C TYR A 86 6.77 -8.76 -4.72
N ILE A 87 6.69 -8.84 -6.04
CA ILE A 87 5.67 -9.62 -6.76
C ILE A 87 6.37 -10.53 -7.75
N PHE A 88 6.02 -11.82 -7.72
CA PHE A 88 6.53 -12.81 -8.66
C PHE A 88 5.38 -13.64 -9.21
N LYS A 89 5.29 -13.74 -10.54
CA LYS A 89 4.21 -14.47 -11.24
C LYS A 89 2.79 -14.11 -10.77
N GLY A 90 2.57 -12.85 -10.40
CA GLY A 90 1.29 -12.33 -9.91
C GLY A 90 1.01 -12.55 -8.42
N GLY A 91 1.84 -13.34 -7.72
CA GLY A 91 1.76 -13.50 -6.26
C GLY A 91 2.66 -12.53 -5.53
N ILE A 92 2.15 -11.89 -4.47
CA ILE A 92 2.96 -11.06 -3.57
C ILE A 92 3.81 -12.00 -2.72
N GLN A 93 5.12 -11.81 -2.80
CA GLN A 93 6.11 -12.61 -2.08
C GLN A 93 6.44 -12.00 -0.73
N ASN A 94 6.59 -10.69 -0.64
CA ASN A 94 6.78 -9.97 0.62
C ASN A 94 6.30 -8.52 0.49
N ILE A 95 6.12 -7.86 1.63
CA ILE A 95 5.80 -6.43 1.69
C ILE A 95 6.55 -5.79 2.84
N THR A 96 7.21 -4.66 2.56
CA THR A 96 7.81 -3.80 3.58
C THR A 96 7.04 -2.51 3.68
N TYR A 97 6.57 -2.20 4.89
CA TYR A 97 5.96 -0.93 5.25
C TYR A 97 7.01 -0.10 5.98
N MET A 98 7.24 1.14 5.56
CA MET A 98 8.31 1.95 6.13
C MET A 98 8.07 3.46 6.04
N CYS A 99 8.75 4.22 6.90
CA CYS A 99 8.99 5.64 6.71
C CYS A 99 10.26 5.80 5.87
N ALA A 100 10.15 6.37 4.67
CA ALA A 100 11.32 6.57 3.81
C ALA A 100 11.36 7.99 3.23
N LYS A 101 12.57 8.49 3.01
CA LYS A 101 12.77 9.71 2.22
C LYS A 101 12.64 9.36 0.75
N VAL A 102 11.64 9.92 0.09
CA VAL A 102 11.36 9.64 -1.33
C VAL A 102 11.33 10.94 -2.11
N ASN A 103 12.02 10.97 -3.25
CA ASN A 103 11.98 12.10 -4.17
C ASN A 103 10.84 11.91 -5.20
N SER A 104 9.62 11.73 -4.71
CA SER A 104 8.45 11.51 -5.56
C SER A 104 7.18 11.99 -4.87
N SER A 105 6.17 12.34 -5.68
CA SER A 105 4.82 12.62 -5.20
C SER A 105 4.10 11.33 -4.77
N ASN A 106 2.96 11.50 -4.08
CA ASN A 106 2.05 10.41 -3.75
C ASN A 106 1.65 9.63 -5.01
N GLY A 107 1.66 8.30 -4.93
CA GLY A 107 1.38 7.42 -6.06
C GLY A 107 2.07 6.06 -5.94
N CYS A 108 1.78 5.16 -6.87
CA CYS A 108 2.38 3.83 -6.94
C CYS A 108 3.22 3.69 -8.21
N PHE A 109 4.44 3.22 -8.03
CA PHE A 109 5.44 3.07 -9.08
C PHE A 109 5.78 1.60 -9.21
N ARG A 110 5.82 1.10 -10.46
CA ARG A 110 6.07 -0.31 -10.75
C ARG A 110 7.27 -0.47 -11.66
N GLN A 111 8.14 -1.42 -11.33
CA GLN A 111 9.26 -1.81 -12.15
C GLN A 111 9.21 -3.32 -12.39
N ARG A 112 9.45 -3.75 -13.63
CA ARG A 112 9.61 -5.16 -13.98
C ARG A 112 11.07 -5.45 -14.29
N HIS A 113 11.58 -6.54 -13.75
CA HIS A 113 12.91 -7.06 -14.04
C HIS A 113 12.82 -8.11 -15.15
N SER A 114 13.94 -8.32 -15.86
CA SER A 114 14.08 -9.33 -16.92
C SER A 114 13.81 -10.76 -16.44
N THR A 115 13.99 -11.01 -15.14
CA THR A 115 13.69 -12.28 -14.46
C THR A 115 12.19 -12.58 -14.32
N GLY A 116 11.30 -11.65 -14.71
CA GLY A 116 9.85 -11.76 -14.49
C GLY A 116 9.39 -11.27 -13.11
N MET A 117 10.30 -10.76 -12.29
CA MET A 117 10.01 -10.12 -11.00
C MET A 117 9.41 -8.73 -11.22
N GLN A 118 8.46 -8.35 -10.37
CA GLN A 118 7.87 -7.02 -10.35
C GLN A 118 7.96 -6.42 -8.96
N VAL A 119 8.43 -5.18 -8.88
CA VAL A 119 8.42 -4.36 -7.66
C VAL A 119 7.30 -3.32 -7.79
N GLU A 120 6.56 -3.10 -6.71
CA GLU A 120 5.64 -1.97 -6.57
C GLU A 120 6.00 -1.15 -5.33
N ALA A 121 6.28 0.15 -5.49
CA ALA A 121 6.47 1.08 -4.38
C ALA A 121 5.35 2.12 -4.40
N CYS A 122 4.52 2.12 -3.35
CA CYS A 122 3.47 3.11 -3.16
C CYS A 122 3.87 4.11 -2.08
N VAL A 123 3.86 5.40 -2.44
CA VAL A 123 4.24 6.53 -1.61
C VAL A 123 2.99 7.32 -1.25
N CYS A 124 2.86 7.69 0.02
CA CYS A 124 1.78 8.54 0.48
C CYS A 124 2.18 9.37 1.71
N THR A 125 1.49 10.48 1.93
CA THR A 125 1.65 11.31 3.13
C THR A 125 0.50 11.03 4.11
N SER A 126 0.79 10.47 5.29
CA SER A 126 -0.22 10.27 6.34
C SER A 126 -0.65 11.60 6.97
N LYS A 127 -1.79 11.58 7.65
CA LYS A 127 -2.31 12.72 8.44
C LYS A 127 -2.36 12.37 9.92
N VAL A 128 -2.23 13.38 10.77
CA VAL A 128 -2.32 13.25 12.24
C VAL A 128 -3.68 12.65 12.63
N GLY A 129 -3.69 11.71 13.58
CA GLY A 129 -4.90 11.10 14.13
C GLY A 129 -5.65 10.14 13.19
N LEU A 130 -5.19 9.96 11.95
CA LEU A 130 -5.75 8.99 11.01
C LEU A 130 -4.88 7.73 10.94
N ILE A 131 -5.48 6.64 10.46
CA ILE A 131 -4.75 5.43 10.09
C ILE A 131 -3.64 5.76 9.08
N PRO A 132 -2.43 5.18 9.21
CA PRO A 132 -1.38 5.33 8.23
C PRO A 132 -1.85 5.10 6.80
N CYS A 133 -1.44 5.95 5.86
CA CYS A 133 -1.91 5.88 4.48
C CYS A 133 -1.31 4.68 3.71
N ASN A 134 -0.21 4.09 4.19
CA ASN A 134 0.44 2.95 3.55
C ASN A 134 -0.28 1.61 3.80
N VAL A 135 -1.59 1.62 4.02
CA VAL A 135 -2.43 0.40 4.17
C VAL A 135 -2.43 -0.49 2.93
N GLY A 136 -2.35 0.09 1.75
CA GLY A 136 -2.41 -0.64 0.49
C GLY A 136 -3.11 0.14 -0.61
N SER A 137 -2.60 -0.04 -1.83
CA SER A 137 -3.03 0.53 -3.09
C SER A 137 -4.53 0.27 -3.30
N THR A 138 -5.37 1.22 -2.91
CA THR A 138 -6.68 1.29 -3.54
C THR A 138 -6.38 1.84 -4.92
N THR A 139 -6.44 0.98 -5.94
CA THR A 139 -6.51 1.41 -7.32
C THR A 139 -7.84 2.16 -7.51
N THR A 140 -7.97 3.35 -6.93
CA THR A 140 -8.87 4.36 -7.47
C THR A 140 -8.08 5.09 -8.55
N THR A 141 -7.83 4.37 -9.65
CA THR A 141 -7.89 5.02 -10.95
C THR A 141 -9.33 5.48 -11.11
N THR A 142 -9.69 6.58 -10.46
CA THR A 142 -10.83 7.37 -10.87
C THR A 142 -10.38 8.06 -12.16
N THR A 143 -10.34 7.29 -13.26
CA THR A 143 -10.64 7.85 -14.57
C THR A 143 -12.07 8.35 -14.47
N ARG A 144 -12.23 9.60 -14.02
CA ARG A 144 -13.46 10.36 -14.20
C ARG A 144 -13.55 10.60 -15.71
N ASN A 145 -14.04 9.59 -16.44
CA ASN A 145 -14.44 9.75 -17.82
C ASN A 145 -15.56 10.80 -17.83
N HIS A 146 -15.19 12.05 -18.06
CA HIS A 146 -16.10 13.10 -18.47
C HIS A 146 -16.54 12.81 -19.92
N ILE A 147 -17.35 11.77 -20.13
CA ILE A 147 -18.10 11.58 -21.37
C ILE A 147 -19.51 11.10 -21.01
N LEU A 148 -20.29 12.00 -20.41
CA LEU A 148 -21.74 11.98 -20.45
C LEU A 148 -22.21 13.38 -20.82
N GLY A 149 -21.80 13.82 -22.01
CA GLY A 149 -22.33 14.98 -22.71
C GLY A 149 -22.38 14.61 -24.18
N LEU A 150 -23.56 14.79 -24.81
CA LEU A 150 -23.90 14.56 -26.23
C LEU A 150 -24.77 13.34 -26.58
N ALA A 151 -25.63 12.84 -25.68
CA ALA A 151 -26.74 11.96 -26.09
C ALA A 151 -28.12 12.66 -26.17
N LEU A 152 -28.24 13.93 -25.78
CA LEU A 152 -29.52 14.66 -25.81
C LEU A 152 -29.67 15.64 -26.99
N ALA A 153 -28.65 15.81 -27.83
CA ALA A 153 -28.73 16.72 -28.97
C ALA A 153 -29.40 16.11 -30.22
N PHE A 154 -29.56 14.78 -30.30
CA PHE A 154 -30.13 14.12 -31.49
C PHE A 154 -31.65 13.88 -31.44
N TYR A 155 -32.30 13.98 -30.27
CA TYR A 155 -33.76 13.88 -30.18
C TYR A 155 -34.49 15.16 -30.62
N GLY A 156 -33.81 16.31 -30.63
CA GLY A 156 -34.39 17.59 -31.08
C GLY A 156 -34.50 17.72 -32.60
N VAL A 157 -33.68 17.01 -33.37
CA VAL A 157 -33.64 17.13 -34.84
C VAL A 157 -34.64 16.18 -35.50
N PHE A 158 -34.93 15.03 -34.89
CA PHE A 158 -35.93 14.08 -35.43
C PHE A 158 -37.37 14.58 -35.34
N ASN A 159 -37.71 15.45 -34.38
CA ASN A 159 -39.05 15.99 -34.25
C ASN A 159 -39.37 17.18 -35.18
N MET A 160 -38.37 17.79 -35.83
CA MET A 160 -38.62 18.89 -36.78
C MET A 160 -38.94 18.40 -38.20
N PHE A 161 -38.57 17.17 -38.55
CA PHE A 161 -38.85 16.57 -39.86
C PHE A 161 -40.20 15.84 -39.96
N ILE A 162 -40.90 15.61 -38.84
CA ILE A 162 -42.22 14.95 -38.84
C ILE A 162 -43.39 15.97 -38.91
N ILE A 163 -43.14 17.26 -38.66
CA ILE A 163 -44.21 18.29 -38.64
C ILE A 163 -44.43 18.93 -40.03
N VAL A 164 -43.62 18.63 -41.05
CA VAL A 164 -43.80 19.14 -42.42
C VAL A 164 -43.99 17.99 -43.41
N LYS A 165 -45.13 17.31 -43.33
CA LYS A 165 -45.76 16.67 -44.49
C LYS A 165 -47.26 16.52 -44.31
#